data_AF-A0A3M1FF01-F1
#
_entry.id   AF-A0A3M1FF01-F1
#
_cell.length_a   1.000
_cell.length_b   1.000
_cell.length_c   1.000
_cell.angle_alpha   90.00
_cell.angle_beta   90.00
_cell.angle_gamma   90.00
#
_symmetry.space_group_name_H-M   'P 1'
#
loop_
_entity.id
_entity.type
_entity.pdbx_description
1 polymer ?
#
loop_
_entity_poly.entity_id
_entity_poly.type
_entity_poly.pdbx_seq_one_letter_code
_entity_poly.pdbx_strand_id
1 'polypeptide(L)'
;MKRTIIILALLLLIVGCSPEQVVKSTIQDEVSEAARTTARQAASAAVEQADKAAQDLVNFECTVAGMQTFYFLKNKAKIVSAGRESWLTEDGSYVQQEVNGKTYLVKFPPTQSEMSFSSMMKMYEYSKHDKNYDCKLNTVTEDMVKLPDYEVITNEEMAQMALQGMGNIGLN
;
A
#
# COMPACT_ATOMS: atom_id res chain seq x y z
N MET A 1 -4.63 33.73 -23.22
CA MET A 1 -4.98 34.99 -22.53
C MET A 1 -3.75 35.90 -22.51
N LYS A 2 -3.64 36.79 -23.50
CA LYS A 2 -2.55 37.76 -23.69
C LYS A 2 -3.11 39.13 -23.32
N ARG A 3 -2.90 39.64 -22.10
CA ARG A 3 -3.19 41.06 -21.73
C ARG A 3 -2.76 41.52 -20.32
N THR A 4 -2.06 40.70 -19.53
CA THR A 4 -1.68 41.08 -18.14
C THR A 4 -0.23 41.59 -17.98
N ILE A 5 0.56 41.65 -19.06
CA ILE A 5 2.00 41.98 -18.96
C ILE A 5 2.28 43.49 -18.99
N ILE A 6 1.34 44.31 -19.45
CA ILE A 6 1.62 45.74 -19.70
C ILE A 6 1.44 46.61 -18.43
N ILE A 7 0.75 46.14 -17.39
CA ILE A 7 0.51 46.94 -16.18
C ILE A 7 1.65 46.83 -15.15
N LEU A 8 2.48 45.78 -15.20
CA LEU A 8 3.61 45.63 -14.26
C LEU A 8 4.80 46.54 -14.60
N ALA A 9 4.94 46.96 -15.86
CA ALA A 9 6.03 47.83 -16.29
C ALA A 9 5.88 49.29 -15.84
N LEU A 10 4.67 49.74 -15.50
CA LEU A 10 4.42 51.14 -15.11
C LEU A 10 4.56 51.41 -13.61
N LEU A 11 4.68 50.36 -12.78
CA LEU A 11 4.91 50.47 -11.32
C LEU A 11 6.39 50.31 -10.91
N LEU A 12 7.26 49.89 -11.83
CA LEU A 12 8.68 49.62 -11.57
C LEU A 12 9.59 50.87 -11.61
N LEU A 13 9.05 52.07 -11.81
CA LEU A 13 9.82 53.32 -11.75
C LEU A 13 9.94 53.91 -10.33
N ILE A 14 9.35 53.29 -9.31
CA ILE A 14 9.36 53.80 -7.92
C ILE A 14 10.36 53.04 -7.02
N VAL A 15 10.90 51.89 -7.46
CA VAL A 15 11.88 51.11 -6.68
C VAL A 15 13.02 50.74 -7.62
N GLY A 16 14.18 51.37 -7.44
CA GLY A 16 15.36 51.26 -8.30
C GLY A 16 15.98 49.86 -8.35
N CYS A 17 15.29 48.90 -8.96
CA CYS A 17 15.80 47.58 -9.27
C CYS A 17 15.78 47.41 -10.79
N SER A 18 16.97 47.26 -11.40
CA SER A 18 17.10 47.13 -12.86
C SER A 18 16.35 45.86 -13.34
N PRO A 19 15.59 45.92 -14.46
CA PRO A 19 14.82 44.77 -14.98
C PRO A 19 15.65 43.50 -15.16
N GLU A 20 16.95 43.63 -15.51
CA GLU A 20 17.88 42.50 -15.62
C GLU A 20 18.13 41.78 -14.29
N GLN A 21 18.13 42.50 -13.17
CA GLN A 21 18.36 41.90 -11.85
C GLN A 21 17.13 41.10 -11.39
N VAL A 22 15.92 41.59 -11.67
CA VAL A 22 14.66 40.90 -11.34
C VAL A 22 14.47 39.62 -12.17
N VAL A 23 14.85 39.64 -13.46
CA VAL A 23 14.80 38.43 -14.30
C VAL A 23 15.84 37.40 -13.86
N LYS A 24 17.05 37.84 -13.52
CA LYS A 24 18.13 36.94 -13.08
C LYS A 24 17.83 36.28 -11.73
N SER A 25 17.24 37.01 -10.78
CA SER A 25 16.83 36.44 -9.48
C SER A 25 15.67 35.46 -9.63
N THR A 26 14.65 35.80 -10.43
CA THR A 26 13.49 34.91 -10.66
C THR A 26 13.90 33.60 -11.32
N ILE A 27 14.78 33.66 -12.33
CA ILE A 27 15.32 32.45 -12.97
C ILE A 27 16.18 31.63 -11.99
N GLN A 28 16.97 32.28 -11.12
CA GLN A 28 17.75 31.57 -10.09
C GLN A 28 16.86 30.89 -9.06
N ASP A 29 15.78 31.53 -8.65
CA ASP A 29 14.82 30.96 -7.70
C ASP A 29 14.07 29.77 -8.31
N GLU A 30 13.62 29.86 -9.57
CA GLU A 30 12.98 28.75 -10.30
C GLU A 30 13.94 27.56 -10.51
N VAL A 31 15.21 27.82 -10.87
CA VAL A 31 16.23 26.76 -11.03
C VAL A 31 16.55 26.12 -9.68
N SER A 32 16.59 26.90 -8.59
CA SER A 32 16.82 26.40 -7.22
C SER A 32 15.64 25.55 -6.72
N GLU A 33 14.41 25.95 -7.04
CA GLU A 33 13.21 25.20 -6.68
C GLU A 33 13.05 23.92 -7.50
N ALA A 34 13.37 23.95 -8.80
CA ALA A 34 13.45 22.77 -9.64
C ALA A 34 14.51 21.79 -9.13
N ALA A 35 15.72 22.26 -8.81
CA ALA A 35 16.79 21.43 -8.26
C ALA A 35 16.41 20.81 -6.90
N ARG A 36 15.74 21.56 -6.01
CA ARG A 36 15.21 21.03 -4.75
C ARG A 36 14.12 19.98 -4.97
N THR A 37 13.26 20.17 -5.96
CA THR A 37 12.20 19.23 -6.30
C THR A 37 12.78 17.93 -6.86
N THR A 38 13.74 18.01 -7.77
CA THR A 38 14.46 16.84 -8.29
C THR A 38 15.25 16.12 -7.20
N ALA A 39 15.93 16.85 -6.31
CA ALA A 39 16.64 16.25 -5.18
C ALA A 39 15.68 15.54 -4.21
N ARG A 40 14.51 16.12 -3.93
CA ARG A 40 13.45 15.47 -3.14
C ARG A 40 12.91 14.22 -3.82
N GLN A 41 12.64 14.28 -5.13
CA GLN A 41 12.17 13.12 -5.90
C GLN A 41 13.21 11.99 -5.91
N ALA A 42 14.49 12.31 -6.11
CA ALA A 42 15.58 11.34 -6.07
C ALA A 42 15.74 10.72 -4.66
N ALA A 43 15.64 11.53 -3.61
CA ALA A 43 15.66 11.05 -2.23
C ALA A 43 14.45 10.15 -1.93
N SER A 44 13.25 10.52 -2.36
CA SER A 44 12.04 9.69 -2.21
C SER A 44 12.17 8.36 -2.94
N ALA A 45 12.68 8.35 -4.19
CA ALA A 45 12.89 7.13 -4.95
C ALA A 45 13.96 6.22 -4.30
N ALA A 46 15.02 6.80 -3.75
CA ALA A 46 16.04 6.05 -3.02
C ALA A 46 15.49 5.44 -1.71
N VAL A 47 14.64 6.17 -0.99
CA VAL A 47 13.96 5.66 0.22
C VAL A 47 13.00 4.53 -0.16
N GLU A 48 12.23 4.66 -1.24
CA GLU A 48 11.33 3.61 -1.71
C GLU A 48 12.09 2.33 -2.12
N GLN A 49 13.22 2.46 -2.81
CA GLN A 49 14.06 1.32 -3.17
C GLN A 49 14.70 0.67 -1.93
N ALA A 50 15.14 1.46 -0.96
CA ALA A 50 15.68 0.96 0.30
C ALA A 50 14.60 0.25 1.14
N ASP A 51 13.38 0.79 1.18
CA ASP A 51 12.23 0.18 1.85
C ASP A 51 11.84 -1.15 1.20
N LYS A 52 11.83 -1.22 -0.14
CA LYS A 52 11.60 -2.48 -0.88
C LYS A 52 12.68 -3.52 -0.59
N ALA A 53 13.96 -3.13 -0.66
CA ALA A 53 15.06 -4.02 -0.32
C ALA A 53 15.02 -4.47 1.15
N ALA A 54 14.58 -3.61 2.07
CA ALA A 54 14.41 -3.94 3.47
C ALA A 54 13.18 -4.84 3.73
N GLN A 55 12.09 -4.68 2.97
CA GLN A 55 10.91 -5.56 3.02
C GLN A 55 11.26 -6.99 2.59
N ASP A 56 12.13 -7.17 1.60
CA ASP A 56 12.60 -8.51 1.21
C ASP A 56 13.40 -9.21 2.33
N LEU A 57 13.96 -8.42 3.25
CA LEU A 57 14.71 -8.88 4.41
C LEU A 57 13.83 -9.03 5.65
N VAL A 58 12.66 -8.37 5.70
CA VAL A 58 11.75 -8.45 6.84
C VAL A 58 10.73 -9.53 6.67
N ASN A 59 10.75 -10.37 7.69
CA ASN A 59 9.79 -11.40 7.97
C ASN A 59 9.14 -10.98 9.30
N PHE A 60 7.83 -10.84 9.30
CA PHE A 60 7.10 -10.24 10.42
C PHE A 60 5.80 -10.98 10.69
N GLU A 61 5.65 -11.45 11.92
CA GLU A 61 4.41 -12.00 12.47
C GLU A 61 3.88 -11.01 13.49
N CYS A 62 2.58 -10.72 13.49
CA CYS A 62 1.99 -10.00 14.61
C CYS A 62 0.56 -10.42 14.91
N THR A 63 0.29 -10.70 16.18
CA THR A 63 -1.04 -10.99 16.70
C THR A 63 -1.61 -9.77 17.38
N VAL A 64 -2.78 -9.31 16.94
CA VAL A 64 -3.50 -8.17 17.49
C VAL A 64 -4.68 -8.66 18.32
N ALA A 65 -4.65 -8.31 19.61
CA ALA A 65 -5.62 -8.58 20.65
C ALA A 65 -6.05 -10.06 20.74
N GLY A 66 -5.19 -10.99 20.30
CA GLY A 66 -5.50 -12.42 20.20
C GLY A 66 -6.59 -12.76 19.17
N MET A 67 -7.05 -11.78 18.38
CA MET A 67 -8.17 -11.95 17.44
C MET A 67 -7.70 -12.22 16.01
N GLN A 68 -6.62 -11.54 15.61
CA GLN A 68 -6.13 -11.55 14.24
C GLN A 68 -4.61 -11.66 14.24
N THR A 69 -4.08 -12.56 13.42
CA THR A 69 -2.63 -12.71 13.21
C THR A 69 -2.28 -12.34 11.78
N PHE A 70 -1.30 -11.48 11.63
CA PHE A 70 -0.73 -11.06 10.36
C PHE A 70 0.63 -11.71 10.17
N TYR A 71 0.88 -12.25 8.99
CA TYR A 71 2.15 -12.81 8.58
C TYR A 71 2.60 -12.06 7.33
N PHE A 72 3.84 -11.59 7.30
CA PHE A 72 4.42 -10.88 6.17
C PHE A 72 5.77 -11.49 5.81
N LEU A 73 5.95 -11.78 4.52
CA LEU A 73 7.18 -12.33 3.97
C LEU A 73 7.28 -11.97 2.49
N LYS A 74 8.30 -11.18 2.09
CA LYS A 74 8.67 -10.93 0.67
C LYS A 74 7.46 -10.59 -0.23
N ASN A 75 6.80 -9.47 0.05
CA ASN A 75 5.60 -8.99 -0.67
C ASN A 75 4.37 -9.91 -0.60
N LYS A 76 4.44 -11.01 0.16
CA LYS A 76 3.29 -11.83 0.52
C LYS A 76 2.82 -11.48 1.91
N ALA A 77 1.52 -11.55 2.11
CA ALA A 77 0.94 -11.49 3.43
C ALA A 77 -0.11 -12.59 3.60
N LYS A 78 -0.27 -13.05 4.84
CA LYS A 78 -1.42 -13.84 5.26
C LYS A 78 -2.04 -13.21 6.48
N ILE A 79 -3.36 -13.20 6.53
CA ILE A 79 -4.14 -12.80 7.68
C ILE A 79 -4.96 -13.99 8.12
N VAL A 80 -4.91 -14.29 9.41
CA VAL A 80 -5.77 -15.29 10.05
C VAL A 80 -6.61 -14.58 11.10
N SER A 81 -7.93 -14.61 10.90
CA SER A 81 -8.94 -14.13 11.85
C SER A 81 -9.90 -15.27 12.16
N ALA A 82 -10.65 -15.19 13.26
CA ALA A 82 -11.59 -16.25 13.71
C ALA A 82 -12.39 -16.91 12.57
N GLY A 83 -11.92 -18.08 12.09
CA GLY A 83 -12.55 -18.88 11.04
C GLY A 83 -12.37 -18.39 9.60
N ARG A 84 -11.55 -17.36 9.34
CA ARG A 84 -11.30 -16.82 8.00
C ARG A 84 -9.84 -16.50 7.79
N GLU A 85 -9.33 -16.91 6.64
CA GLU A 85 -8.00 -16.56 6.18
C GLU A 85 -8.05 -15.71 4.92
N SER A 86 -7.09 -14.81 4.78
CA SER A 86 -6.85 -14.09 3.53
C SER A 86 -5.36 -14.01 3.23
N TRP A 87 -5.04 -13.89 1.96
CA TRP A 87 -3.68 -13.80 1.46
C TRP A 87 -3.53 -12.61 0.52
N LEU A 88 -2.37 -12.00 0.55
CA LEU A 88 -1.91 -11.04 -0.43
C LEU A 88 -0.69 -11.65 -1.12
N THR A 89 -0.71 -11.64 -2.45
CA THR A 89 0.39 -12.07 -3.30
C THR A 89 0.59 -11.03 -4.40
N GLU A 90 1.66 -11.18 -5.19
CA GLU A 90 1.94 -10.27 -6.31
C GLU A 90 0.82 -10.24 -7.37
N ASP A 91 0.06 -11.34 -7.49
CA ASP A 91 -0.97 -11.50 -8.50
C ASP A 91 -2.39 -11.19 -8.01
N GLY A 92 -2.58 -10.86 -6.73
CA GLY A 92 -3.87 -10.43 -6.20
C GLY A 92 -4.06 -10.64 -4.69
N SER A 93 -5.27 -10.34 -4.23
CA SER A 93 -5.72 -10.64 -2.87
C SER A 93 -6.69 -11.81 -2.90
N TYR A 94 -6.56 -12.74 -1.97
CA TYR A 94 -7.37 -13.95 -1.88
C TYR A 94 -8.07 -14.02 -0.54
N VAL A 95 -9.36 -14.32 -0.53
CA VAL A 95 -10.12 -14.50 0.71
C VAL A 95 -10.75 -15.88 0.70
N GLN A 96 -10.57 -16.62 1.80
CA GLN A 96 -11.26 -17.88 2.00
C GLN A 96 -12.76 -17.64 2.19
N GLN A 97 -13.58 -18.32 1.40
CA GLN A 97 -15.03 -18.33 1.55
C GLN A 97 -15.56 -19.76 1.46
N GLU A 98 -16.57 -20.07 2.27
CA GLU A 98 -17.31 -21.31 2.16
C GLU A 98 -18.62 -21.06 1.41
N VAL A 99 -18.84 -21.80 0.33
CA VAL A 99 -20.06 -21.74 -0.48
C VAL A 99 -20.58 -23.16 -0.62
N ASN A 100 -21.80 -23.41 -0.13
CA ASN A 100 -22.46 -24.72 -0.19
C ASN A 100 -21.61 -25.88 0.38
N GLY A 101 -20.90 -25.66 1.49
CA GLY A 101 -20.07 -26.68 2.16
C GLY A 101 -18.73 -26.97 1.47
N LYS A 102 -18.36 -26.21 0.42
CA LYS A 102 -17.03 -26.26 -0.21
C LYS A 102 -16.31 -24.94 -0.01
N THR A 103 -15.03 -25.02 0.34
CA THR A 103 -14.16 -23.85 0.51
C THR A 103 -13.51 -23.46 -0.81
N TYR A 104 -13.54 -22.16 -1.10
CA TYR A 104 -12.93 -21.55 -2.27
C TYR A 104 -12.01 -20.40 -1.87
N LEU A 105 -11.06 -20.07 -2.75
CA LEU A 105 -10.30 -18.84 -2.68
C LEU A 105 -10.92 -17.83 -3.64
N VAL A 106 -11.42 -16.74 -3.10
CA VAL A 106 -12.00 -15.66 -3.90
C VAL A 106 -10.90 -14.67 -4.25
N LYS A 107 -10.57 -14.58 -5.53
CA LYS A 107 -9.56 -13.65 -6.04
C LYS A 107 -10.15 -12.27 -6.25
N PHE A 108 -9.51 -11.28 -5.65
CA PHE A 108 -9.71 -9.86 -5.89
C PHE A 108 -8.48 -9.31 -6.64
N PRO A 109 -8.67 -8.37 -7.57
CA PRO A 109 -7.56 -7.71 -8.23
C PRO A 109 -6.65 -7.06 -7.18
N PRO A 110 -5.34 -6.97 -7.45
CA PRO A 110 -4.40 -6.39 -6.51
C PRO A 110 -4.78 -4.94 -6.21
N THR A 111 -5.18 -4.68 -4.97
CA THR A 111 -5.15 -3.33 -4.41
C THR A 111 -3.75 -3.12 -3.87
N GLN A 112 -3.04 -2.08 -4.30
CA GLN A 112 -1.73 -1.73 -3.71
C GLN A 112 -1.90 -1.65 -2.19
N SER A 113 -1.42 -2.68 -1.49
CA SER A 113 -1.53 -2.84 -0.04
C SER A 113 -0.13 -3.11 0.45
N GLU A 114 0.72 -2.10 0.37
CA GLU A 114 2.10 -2.19 0.82
C GLU A 114 2.15 -1.80 2.30
N MET A 115 2.55 -2.73 3.17
CA MET A 115 2.97 -2.37 4.52
C MET A 115 4.45 -2.02 4.45
N SER A 116 4.79 -0.74 4.53
CA SER A 116 6.19 -0.29 4.48
C SER A 116 7.02 -0.91 5.60
N PHE A 117 8.31 -1.14 5.35
CA PHE A 117 9.26 -1.61 6.36
C PHE A 117 9.21 -0.77 7.64
N SER A 118 9.18 0.55 7.50
CA SER A 118 9.04 1.49 8.61
C SER A 118 7.77 1.25 9.44
N SER A 119 6.64 0.96 8.79
CA SER A 119 5.38 0.65 9.48
C SER A 119 5.45 -0.66 10.25
N MET A 120 6.06 -1.71 9.67
CA MET A 120 6.27 -3.00 10.34
C MET A 120 7.15 -2.85 11.58
N MET A 121 8.29 -2.16 11.45
CA MET A 121 9.20 -1.92 12.57
C MET A 121 8.56 -1.09 13.66
N LYS A 122 7.76 -0.07 13.31
CA LYS A 122 7.00 0.71 14.29
C LYS A 122 6.00 -0.15 15.06
N MET A 123 5.31 -1.06 14.37
CA MET A 123 4.37 -1.98 15.02
C MET A 123 5.08 -2.99 15.92
N TYR A 124 6.24 -3.50 15.49
CA TYR A 124 7.11 -4.35 16.32
C TYR A 124 7.55 -3.64 17.60
N GLU A 125 8.07 -2.41 17.50
CA GLU A 125 8.48 -1.64 18.69
C GLU A 125 7.29 -1.33 19.60
N TYR A 126 6.12 -1.01 19.03
CA TYR A 126 4.89 -0.77 19.79
C TYR A 126 4.46 -2.01 20.59
N SER A 127 4.61 -3.21 20.02
CA SER A 127 4.25 -4.48 20.68
C SER A 127 5.04 -4.78 21.96
N LYS A 128 6.22 -4.18 22.14
CA LYS A 128 7.02 -4.32 23.38
C LYS A 128 6.39 -3.59 24.56
N HIS A 129 5.45 -2.70 24.32
CA HIS A 129 4.84 -1.83 25.33
C HIS A 129 3.33 -2.05 25.48
N ASP A 130 2.65 -2.54 24.44
CA ASP A 130 1.22 -2.82 24.47
C ASP A 130 0.95 -4.33 24.40
N LYS A 131 0.39 -4.87 25.50
CA LYS A 131 0.03 -6.29 25.64
C LYS A 131 -1.00 -6.79 24.61
N ASN A 132 -1.68 -5.90 23.91
CA ASN A 132 -2.61 -6.26 22.85
C ASN A 132 -1.89 -6.58 21.53
N TYR A 133 -0.56 -6.45 21.46
CA TYR A 133 0.20 -6.76 20.27
C TYR A 133 1.32 -7.73 20.65
N ASP A 134 1.37 -8.89 20.01
CA ASP A 134 2.49 -9.84 20.08
C ASP A 134 3.11 -9.92 18.70
N CYS A 135 4.15 -9.13 18.45
CA CYS A 135 4.85 -9.12 17.16
C CYS A 135 6.26 -9.73 17.26
N LYS A 136 6.64 -10.50 16.25
CA LYS A 136 7.94 -11.19 16.12
C LYS A 136 8.55 -10.92 14.76
N LEU A 137 9.88 -10.82 14.74
CA LEU A 137 10.66 -10.70 13.52
C LEU A 137 11.32 -12.04 13.19
N ASN A 138 11.47 -12.34 11.91
CA ASN A 138 12.20 -13.49 11.38
C ASN A 138 11.61 -14.86 11.75
N THR A 139 10.29 -14.97 11.92
CA THR A 139 9.59 -16.22 12.28
C THR A 139 8.73 -16.84 11.17
N VAL A 140 8.22 -16.04 10.24
CA VAL A 140 7.35 -16.43 9.12
C VAL A 140 8.11 -17.20 8.04
N THR A 141 7.62 -18.36 7.66
CA THR A 141 8.19 -19.16 6.55
C THR A 141 7.32 -19.04 5.29
N GLU A 142 7.84 -19.47 4.14
CA GLU A 142 7.06 -19.52 2.90
C GLU A 142 5.78 -20.35 3.07
N ASP A 143 5.83 -21.45 3.83
CA ASP A 143 4.66 -22.30 4.08
C ASP A 143 3.56 -21.59 4.86
N MET A 144 3.91 -20.61 5.72
CA MET A 144 2.94 -19.85 6.50
C MET A 144 2.15 -18.85 5.65
N VAL A 145 2.75 -18.31 4.58
CA VAL A 145 2.11 -17.34 3.68
C VAL A 145 1.68 -17.96 2.34
N LYS A 146 1.89 -19.26 2.16
CA LYS A 146 1.51 -19.98 0.94
C LYS A 146 -0.01 -20.01 0.81
N LEU A 147 -0.49 -19.79 -0.43
CA LEU A 147 -1.89 -20.03 -0.78
C LEU A 147 -2.21 -21.53 -0.66
N PRO A 148 -3.32 -21.90 0.00
CA PRO A 148 -3.76 -23.29 0.05
C PRO A 148 -4.23 -23.76 -1.33
N ASP A 149 -4.23 -25.08 -1.54
CA ASP A 149 -4.69 -25.70 -2.77
C ASP A 149 -6.22 -25.81 -2.79
N TYR A 150 -6.88 -24.66 -2.88
CA TYR A 150 -8.33 -24.55 -3.06
C TYR A 150 -8.62 -24.02 -4.46
N GLU A 151 -9.80 -24.36 -4.97
CA GLU A 151 -10.29 -23.80 -6.22
C GLU A 151 -10.42 -22.28 -6.10
N VAL A 152 -9.81 -21.58 -7.05
CA VAL A 152 -9.84 -20.12 -7.14
C VAL A 152 -11.02 -19.71 -8.00
N ILE A 153 -11.86 -18.83 -7.46
CA ILE A 153 -13.00 -18.23 -8.17
C ILE A 153 -12.92 -16.71 -8.12
N THR A 154 -13.53 -16.07 -9.09
CA THR A 154 -13.77 -14.63 -9.09
C THR A 154 -14.98 -14.28 -8.22
N ASN A 155 -15.09 -12.99 -7.87
CA ASN A 155 -16.27 -12.49 -7.17
C ASN A 155 -17.57 -12.67 -8.01
N GLU A 156 -17.46 -12.63 -9.34
CA GLU A 156 -18.59 -12.84 -10.26
C GLU A 156 -19.07 -14.29 -10.24
N GLU A 157 -18.14 -15.25 -10.32
CA GLU A 157 -18.45 -16.68 -10.20
C GLU A 157 -19.07 -17.01 -8.84
N MET A 158 -18.56 -16.41 -7.76
CA MET A 158 -19.17 -16.57 -6.43
C MET A 158 -20.62 -16.06 -6.39
N ALA A 159 -20.89 -14.88 -6.97
CA ALA A 159 -22.23 -14.32 -7.03
C ALA A 159 -23.18 -15.23 -7.83
N GLN A 160 -22.71 -15.81 -8.93
CA GLN A 160 -23.48 -16.78 -9.71
C GLN A 160 -23.79 -18.05 -8.92
N MET A 161 -22.81 -18.60 -8.19
CA MET A 161 -22.99 -19.79 -7.34
C MET A 161 -24.01 -19.54 -6.21
N ALA A 162 -23.98 -18.34 -5.59
CA ALA A 162 -24.94 -17.96 -4.57
C ALA A 162 -26.38 -17.87 -5.11
N LEU A 163 -26.56 -17.29 -6.30
CA LEU A 163 -27.86 -17.20 -6.97
C LEU A 163 -28.43 -18.56 -7.36
N GLN A 164 -27.59 -19.47 -7.87
CA GLN A 164 -28.00 -20.85 -8.20
C GLN A 164 -28.40 -21.64 -6.95
N GLY A 165 -27.69 -21.45 -5.83
CA GLY A 165 -28.03 -22.08 -4.54
C GLY A 165 -29.38 -21.63 -3.99
N MET A 166 -29.78 -20.37 -4.21
CA MET A 166 -31.09 -19.85 -3.77
C MET A 166 -32.25 -20.26 -4.68
N GLY A 167 -32.01 -20.44 -5.98
CA GLY A 167 -33.04 -20.84 -6.96
C GLY A 167 -33.64 -22.23 -6.73
N ASN A 168 -32.95 -23.09 -5.99
CA ASN A 168 -33.39 -24.47 -5.70
C ASN A 168 -34.24 -24.61 -4.42
N ILE A 169 -34.47 -23.53 -3.66
CA ILE A 169 -35.26 -23.57 -2.40
C ILE A 169 -36.77 -23.33 -2.67
N GLY A 170 -37.16 -23.01 -3.92
CA GLY A 170 -38.53 -22.64 -4.27
C GLY A 170 -39.39 -23.67 -5.02
N LEU A 171 -38.95 -24.93 -5.19
CA LEU A 171 -39.66 -25.92 -6.03
C LEU A 171 -39.83 -27.32 -5.42
N ASN A 172 -39.66 -27.49 -4.10
CA ASN A 172 -40.01 -28.74 -3.41
C ASN A 172 -41.10 -28.52 -2.37
#